data_AF-K0RFC5-F1
#
_entry.id   AF-K0RFC5-F1
#
_cell.length_a   1.000
_cell.length_b   1.000
_cell.length_c   1.000
_cell.angle_alpha   90.00
_cell.angle_beta   90.00
_cell.angle_gamma   90.00
#
_symmetry.space_group_name_H-M   'P 1'
#
loop_
_entity.id
_entity.type
_entity.pdbx_description
1 polymer ?
#
loop_
_entity_poly.entity_id
_entity_poly.type
_entity_poly.pdbx_seq_one_letter_code
_entity_poly.pdbx_strand_id
1 'polypeptide(L)'
;MRVPIVTRLLLASLVSAGIVNGFTRTSASLSPRLTTSKSNLFAKGDEGGLEDSISDFCIGTNNFWRGLVIEPVRTYVETRPAGTNVNEGTNALQILTSPPEVPGIPRPVWLTIAGSVPTLLGWYGYYKFSAEEELFQYELQESGKVSGAGGYGTLFPFVYGVLIGFPLSLLHIPLGETIVQLSGAWILASQLNLYRRVNELCTEDEKIRNKLGLEEPPLWEWWALLPPPMDVVVGLRQVHFLAKYWEIKRGYELSKDLVADELFPFISLTDRLTLKQVRPVSSILRASLAHCSNSSCAMAHNRNHSVLSEAMPLVLVY
;
A
#
# COMPACT_ATOMS: atom_id res chain seq x y z
N MET A 1 -24.03 35.39 -3.07
CA MET A 1 -22.70 34.74 -3.22
C MET A 1 -22.90 33.41 -3.92
N ARG A 2 -22.39 33.27 -5.14
CA ARG A 2 -22.52 32.03 -5.94
C ARG A 2 -21.36 31.10 -5.56
N VAL A 3 -21.70 29.98 -4.93
CA VAL A 3 -20.76 28.87 -4.67
C VAL A 3 -20.46 28.19 -6.01
N PRO A 4 -19.18 27.94 -6.36
CA PRO A 4 -18.82 27.33 -7.65
C PRO A 4 -19.40 25.91 -7.78
N ILE A 5 -19.88 25.58 -8.97
CA ILE A 5 -20.52 24.31 -9.34
C ILE A 5 -19.61 23.09 -9.07
N VAL A 6 -18.29 23.29 -9.11
CA VAL A 6 -17.28 22.26 -8.85
C VAL A 6 -17.33 21.74 -7.39
N THR A 7 -17.68 22.60 -6.42
CA THR A 7 -17.80 22.19 -5.01
C THR A 7 -19.06 21.36 -4.74
N ARG A 8 -20.10 21.49 -5.58
CA ARG A 8 -21.33 20.68 -5.46
C ARG A 8 -21.18 19.27 -6.06
N LEU A 9 -20.28 19.07 -7.02
CA LEU A 9 -20.00 17.75 -7.59
C LEU A 9 -19.15 16.86 -6.66
N LEU A 10 -18.21 17.45 -5.92
CA LEU A 10 -17.38 16.70 -4.95
C LEU A 10 -18.14 16.24 -3.71
N LEU A 11 -19.13 17.02 -3.23
CA LEU A 11 -19.98 16.57 -2.11
C LEU A 11 -21.06 15.55 -2.54
N ALA A 12 -21.47 15.54 -3.82
CA ALA A 12 -22.43 14.56 -4.32
C ALA A 12 -21.78 13.17 -4.51
N SER A 13 -20.49 13.11 -4.90
CA SER A 13 -19.77 11.84 -5.08
C SER A 13 -19.46 11.11 -3.77
N LEU A 14 -19.32 11.83 -2.65
CA LEU A 14 -19.01 11.22 -1.34
C LEU A 14 -20.25 10.67 -0.61
N VAL A 15 -21.47 11.02 -1.06
CA VAL A 15 -22.73 10.54 -0.46
C VAL A 15 -23.36 9.39 -1.26
N SER A 16 -22.91 9.12 -2.50
CA SER A 16 -23.47 8.07 -3.35
C SER A 16 -22.73 6.73 -3.33
N ALA A 17 -21.61 6.60 -2.62
CA ALA A 17 -20.90 5.31 -2.44
C ALA A 17 -21.49 4.46 -1.30
N GLY A 18 -22.82 4.42 -1.18
CA GLY A 18 -23.55 3.46 -0.36
C GLY A 18 -23.56 2.08 -1.02
N ILE A 19 -22.43 1.37 -1.00
CA ILE A 19 -22.38 -0.05 -1.37
C ILE A 19 -22.60 -0.89 -0.11
N VAL A 20 -23.82 -0.83 0.43
CA VAL A 20 -24.41 -1.92 1.22
C VAL A 20 -25.90 -1.86 0.99
N ASN A 21 -26.40 -2.63 0.02
CA ASN A 21 -27.70 -3.34 0.05
C ASN A 21 -28.08 -3.78 -1.37
N GLY A 22 -28.36 -5.08 -1.54
CA GLY A 22 -29.28 -5.53 -2.59
C GLY A 22 -28.81 -6.60 -3.56
N PHE A 23 -28.00 -7.57 -3.16
CA PHE A 23 -27.95 -8.85 -3.89
C PHE A 23 -29.02 -9.80 -3.33
N THR A 24 -30.28 -9.57 -3.70
CA THR A 24 -31.37 -10.53 -3.51
C THR A 24 -32.22 -10.66 -4.77
N ARG A 25 -32.01 -11.79 -5.44
CA ARG A 25 -32.98 -12.66 -6.13
C ARG A 25 -34.13 -11.99 -6.88
N THR A 26 -34.16 -12.23 -8.20
CA THR A 26 -35.40 -12.70 -8.83
C THR A 26 -35.09 -13.77 -9.87
N SER A 27 -35.77 -14.89 -9.70
CA SER A 27 -35.58 -16.18 -10.35
C SER A 27 -36.06 -16.18 -11.80
N ALA A 28 -35.31 -16.85 -12.67
CA ALA A 28 -35.84 -17.44 -13.90
C ALA A 28 -36.20 -18.92 -13.64
N SER A 29 -37.38 -19.32 -14.11
CA SER A 29 -38.06 -20.62 -13.99
C SER A 29 -38.77 -20.81 -15.34
N LEU A 30 -38.76 -21.91 -16.11
CA LEU A 30 -38.55 -23.36 -15.98
C LEU A 30 -38.08 -23.88 -17.38
N SER A 31 -37.06 -24.76 -17.52
CA SER A 31 -37.02 -26.26 -17.48
C SER A 31 -37.56 -27.00 -18.72
N PRO A 32 -37.26 -28.31 -18.99
CA PRO A 32 -36.22 -29.22 -18.43
C PRO A 32 -35.56 -30.22 -19.44
N ARG A 33 -34.44 -30.90 -19.07
CA ARG A 33 -34.34 -32.40 -19.04
C ARG A 33 -32.96 -32.97 -18.61
N LEU A 34 -33.04 -33.93 -17.67
CA LEU A 34 -32.19 -35.13 -17.43
C LEU A 34 -30.73 -34.88 -16.97
N THR A 35 -30.17 -35.49 -15.92
CA THR A 35 -30.51 -36.67 -15.11
C THR A 35 -29.90 -36.51 -13.72
N THR A 36 -30.66 -36.98 -12.73
CA THR A 36 -30.29 -37.17 -11.33
C THR A 36 -29.01 -38.01 -11.17
N SER A 37 -28.00 -37.47 -10.51
CA SER A 37 -27.03 -38.27 -9.74
C SER A 37 -26.98 -37.71 -8.32
N LYS A 38 -27.52 -38.48 -7.39
CA LYS A 38 -27.41 -38.22 -5.96
C LYS A 38 -25.99 -38.59 -5.52
N SER A 39 -25.18 -37.60 -5.20
CA SER A 39 -24.05 -37.78 -4.29
C SER A 39 -24.21 -36.82 -3.13
N ASN A 40 -24.52 -37.37 -1.96
CA ASN A 40 -24.37 -36.73 -0.68
C ASN A 40 -22.90 -36.35 -0.50
N LEU A 41 -22.52 -35.12 -0.85
CA LEU A 41 -21.16 -34.62 -0.67
C LEU A 41 -21.16 -33.09 -0.54
N PHE A 42 -21.84 -32.56 0.47
CA PHE A 42 -21.70 -31.15 0.84
C PHE A 42 -21.82 -31.02 2.35
N ALA A 43 -20.66 -30.87 3.00
CA ALA A 43 -20.42 -30.01 4.18
C ALA A 43 -19.10 -30.43 4.85
N LYS A 44 -17.98 -30.30 4.13
CA LYS A 44 -16.69 -30.01 4.73
C LYS A 44 -16.01 -29.04 3.78
N GLY A 45 -16.03 -27.76 4.15
CA GLY A 45 -15.55 -26.66 3.31
C GLY A 45 -14.11 -26.92 2.89
N ASP A 46 -13.88 -26.87 1.59
CA ASP A 46 -12.57 -26.98 0.98
C ASP A 46 -11.84 -25.63 1.11
N GLU A 47 -11.49 -25.26 2.34
CA GLU A 47 -10.76 -24.02 2.63
C GLU A 47 -9.41 -23.99 1.91
N GLY A 48 -8.80 -25.16 1.70
CA GLY A 48 -7.57 -25.30 0.92
C GLY A 48 -7.72 -24.88 -0.54
N GLY A 49 -8.84 -25.23 -1.19
CA GLY A 49 -9.07 -24.90 -2.60
C GLY A 49 -9.19 -23.39 -2.88
N LEU A 50 -9.74 -22.61 -1.95
CA LEU A 50 -9.85 -21.16 -2.10
C LEU A 50 -8.50 -20.46 -1.91
N GLU A 51 -7.74 -20.85 -0.89
CA GLU A 51 -6.40 -20.29 -0.63
C GLU A 51 -5.44 -20.59 -1.79
N ASP A 52 -5.49 -21.82 -2.33
CA ASP A 52 -4.70 -22.21 -3.50
C ASP A 52 -5.09 -21.38 -4.73
N SER A 53 -6.39 -21.15 -4.94
CA SER A 53 -6.88 -20.31 -6.03
C SER A 53 -6.42 -18.85 -5.91
N ILE A 54 -6.42 -18.29 -4.69
CA ILE A 54 -5.94 -16.93 -4.43
C ILE A 54 -4.43 -16.84 -4.69
N SER A 55 -3.67 -17.82 -4.19
CA SER A 55 -2.23 -17.91 -4.40
C SER A 55 -1.89 -18.00 -5.88
N ASP A 56 -2.55 -18.88 -6.63
CA ASP A 56 -2.36 -19.03 -8.08
C ASP A 56 -2.70 -17.74 -8.84
N PHE A 57 -3.78 -17.07 -8.46
CA PHE A 57 -4.14 -15.77 -9.02
C PHE A 57 -3.05 -14.71 -8.76
N CYS A 58 -2.55 -14.64 -7.53
CA CYS A 58 -1.49 -13.69 -7.14
C CYS A 58 -0.17 -13.97 -7.87
N ILE A 59 0.25 -15.23 -7.97
CA ILE A 59 1.44 -15.66 -8.73
C ILE A 59 1.27 -15.33 -10.21
N GLY A 60 0.13 -15.71 -10.79
CA GLY A 60 -0.19 -15.44 -12.19
C GLY A 60 -0.19 -13.95 -12.50
N THR A 61 -0.78 -13.14 -11.63
CA THR A 61 -0.80 -11.67 -11.75
C THR A 61 0.61 -11.10 -11.68
N ASN A 62 1.42 -11.48 -10.68
CA ASN A 62 2.81 -10.99 -10.56
C ASN A 62 3.63 -11.34 -11.82
N ASN A 63 3.51 -12.59 -12.30
CA ASN A 63 4.24 -13.07 -13.48
C ASN A 63 3.80 -12.36 -14.77
N PHE A 64 2.50 -12.12 -14.94
CA PHE A 64 1.97 -11.37 -16.08
C PHE A 64 2.59 -9.96 -16.14
N TRP A 65 2.55 -9.23 -15.02
CA TRP A 65 3.08 -7.86 -14.98
C TRP A 65 4.60 -7.82 -15.06
N ARG A 66 5.30 -8.79 -14.47
CA ARG A 66 6.75 -8.97 -14.64
C ARG A 66 7.15 -9.13 -16.11
N GLY A 67 6.33 -9.84 -16.89
CA GLY A 67 6.55 -10.05 -18.33
C GLY A 67 6.50 -8.77 -19.17
N LEU A 68 5.79 -7.74 -18.70
CA LEU A 68 5.68 -6.43 -19.37
C LEU A 68 6.86 -5.49 -19.06
N VAL A 69 7.71 -5.84 -18.10
CA VAL A 69 8.85 -5.01 -17.70
C VAL A 69 10.04 -5.27 -18.62
N ILE A 70 10.64 -4.20 -19.12
CA ILE A 70 11.87 -4.29 -19.92
C ILE A 70 12.98 -4.99 -19.13
N GLU A 71 13.77 -5.80 -19.83
CA GLU A 71 14.78 -6.67 -19.21
C GLU A 71 15.77 -5.92 -18.29
N PRO A 72 16.32 -4.73 -18.64
CA PRO A 72 17.26 -4.04 -17.76
C PRO A 72 16.65 -3.65 -16.41
N VAL A 73 15.40 -3.22 -16.40
CA VAL A 73 14.69 -2.87 -15.15
C VAL A 73 14.40 -4.14 -14.37
N ARG A 74 13.94 -5.19 -15.05
CA ARG A 74 13.64 -6.49 -14.43
C ARG A 74 14.87 -7.10 -13.76
N THR A 75 16.03 -7.06 -14.41
CA THR A 75 17.31 -7.54 -13.85
C THR A 75 17.78 -6.66 -12.70
N TYR A 76 17.56 -5.34 -12.78
CA TYR A 76 17.89 -4.44 -11.67
C TYR A 76 17.07 -4.77 -10.42
N VAL A 77 15.75 -4.89 -10.56
CA VAL A 77 14.82 -5.12 -9.44
C VAL A 77 14.62 -6.59 -9.08
N GLU A 78 15.40 -7.49 -9.68
CA GLU A 78 15.31 -8.92 -9.36
C GLU A 78 15.74 -9.18 -7.91
N THR A 79 14.91 -9.97 -7.22
CA THR A 79 15.13 -10.32 -5.82
C THR A 79 16.41 -11.13 -5.65
N ARG A 80 17.24 -10.74 -4.69
CA ARG A 80 18.54 -11.39 -4.40
C ARG A 80 18.54 -12.03 -3.01
N PRO A 81 19.42 -12.99 -2.73
CA PRO A 81 19.58 -13.49 -1.36
C PRO A 81 20.08 -12.38 -0.43
N ALA A 82 19.65 -12.42 0.83
CA ALA A 82 20.09 -11.44 1.84
C ALA A 82 21.62 -11.39 1.97
N GLY A 83 22.14 -10.18 2.17
CA GLY A 83 23.58 -9.92 2.31
C GLY A 83 24.32 -9.71 0.99
N THR A 84 23.61 -9.75 -0.15
CA THR A 84 24.20 -9.49 -1.47
C THR A 84 24.59 -8.03 -1.63
N ASN A 85 23.69 -7.10 -1.29
CA ASN A 85 23.92 -5.66 -1.45
C ASN A 85 23.92 -4.91 -0.12
N VAL A 86 23.21 -5.42 0.88
CA VAL A 86 23.05 -4.76 2.18
C VAL A 86 23.43 -5.69 3.33
N ASN A 87 24.47 -5.29 4.06
CA ASN A 87 24.94 -5.90 5.31
C ASN A 87 24.76 -4.94 6.50
N GLU A 88 24.99 -5.44 7.70
CA GLU A 88 25.06 -4.62 8.91
C GLU A 88 26.10 -3.49 8.74
N GLY A 89 25.69 -2.23 8.98
CA GLY A 89 26.54 -1.05 8.79
C GLY A 89 26.56 -0.46 7.37
N THR A 90 25.72 -0.94 6.45
CA THR A 90 25.61 -0.37 5.10
C THR A 90 25.10 1.07 5.13
N ASN A 91 25.63 1.92 4.25
CA ASN A 91 25.23 3.32 4.14
C ASN A 91 23.75 3.48 3.77
N ALA A 92 23.09 4.50 4.31
CA ALA A 92 21.67 4.75 4.10
C ALA A 92 21.28 4.89 2.61
N LEU A 93 22.12 5.52 1.78
CA LEU A 93 21.85 5.66 0.34
C LEU A 93 21.84 4.30 -0.37
N GLN A 94 22.72 3.38 0.04
CA GLN A 94 22.78 2.04 -0.52
C GLN A 94 21.58 1.20 -0.05
N ILE A 95 21.16 1.33 1.21
CA ILE A 95 19.92 0.70 1.71
C ILE A 95 18.72 1.22 0.91
N LEU A 96 18.67 2.52 0.65
CA LEU A 96 17.62 3.17 -0.12
C LEU A 96 17.57 2.55 -1.52
N THR A 97 18.67 2.62 -2.29
CA THR A 97 18.68 2.22 -3.71
C THR A 97 18.78 0.72 -3.96
N SER A 98 19.03 -0.10 -2.94
CA SER A 98 19.21 -1.53 -3.13
C SER A 98 17.97 -2.21 -3.70
N PRO A 99 18.17 -3.23 -4.56
CA PRO A 99 17.07 -4.05 -5.05
C PRO A 99 16.48 -4.90 -3.93
N PRO A 100 15.29 -5.48 -4.16
CA PRO A 100 14.65 -6.42 -3.24
C PRO A 100 15.61 -7.55 -2.83
N GLU A 101 15.56 -7.96 -1.57
CA GLU A 101 16.27 -9.14 -1.06
C GLU A 101 15.37 -10.04 -0.21
N VAL A 102 15.70 -11.32 -0.06
CA VAL A 102 14.98 -12.25 0.84
C VAL A 102 15.95 -12.91 1.83
N PRO A 103 15.72 -12.84 3.15
CA PRO A 103 14.72 -12.01 3.86
C PRO A 103 14.79 -10.52 3.49
N GLY A 104 13.70 -9.75 3.62
CA GLY A 104 13.59 -8.35 3.17
C GLY A 104 14.61 -7.38 3.77
N ILE A 105 14.87 -6.24 3.10
CA ILE A 105 15.80 -5.22 3.60
C ILE A 105 15.05 -4.32 4.60
N PRO A 106 15.56 -4.13 5.83
CA PRO A 106 14.95 -3.21 6.79
C PRO A 106 15.16 -1.76 6.32
N ARG A 107 14.08 -1.13 5.84
CA ARG A 107 14.08 0.25 5.36
C ARG A 107 13.40 1.14 6.40
N PRO A 108 14.15 1.91 7.20
CA PRO A 108 13.55 2.72 8.25
C PRO A 108 12.67 3.84 7.68
N VAL A 109 11.74 4.34 8.51
CA VAL A 109 10.73 5.32 8.11
C VAL A 109 11.37 6.62 7.65
N TRP A 110 12.37 7.10 8.39
CA TRP A 110 13.08 8.34 8.03
C TRP A 110 13.68 8.27 6.63
N LEU A 111 14.21 7.11 6.24
CA LEU A 111 14.85 6.91 4.94
C LEU A 111 13.82 6.89 3.83
N THR A 112 12.68 6.26 4.08
CA THR A 112 11.54 6.24 3.16
C THR A 112 10.99 7.66 2.93
N ILE A 113 10.83 8.45 4.00
CA ILE A 113 10.39 9.85 3.89
C ILE A 113 11.43 10.70 3.13
N ALA A 114 12.72 10.56 3.48
CA ALA A 114 13.81 11.30 2.87
C ALA A 114 13.92 11.05 1.36
N GLY A 115 13.68 9.82 0.90
CA GLY A 115 13.61 9.52 -0.53
C GLY A 115 12.33 10.02 -1.20
N SER A 116 11.19 9.95 -0.50
CA SER A 116 9.86 10.19 -1.09
C SER A 116 9.52 11.67 -1.27
N VAL A 117 9.89 12.53 -0.31
CA VAL A 117 9.61 13.97 -0.37
C VAL A 117 10.24 14.65 -1.61
N PRO A 118 11.55 14.50 -1.89
CA PRO A 118 12.18 15.16 -3.03
C PRO A 118 11.76 14.58 -4.39
N THR A 119 11.29 13.33 -4.41
CA THR A 119 10.91 12.63 -5.65
C THR A 119 9.40 12.66 -5.92
N LEU A 120 8.64 13.47 -5.17
CA LEU A 120 7.17 13.55 -5.28
C LEU A 120 6.51 12.15 -5.22
N LEU A 121 6.89 11.34 -4.22
CA LEU A 121 6.43 9.96 -4.00
C LEU A 121 6.92 8.93 -5.04
N GLY A 122 7.71 9.31 -6.05
CA GLY A 122 8.31 8.35 -6.97
C GLY A 122 9.13 7.29 -6.23
N TRP A 123 9.91 7.71 -5.23
CA TRP A 123 10.65 6.80 -4.36
C TRP A 123 9.73 5.91 -3.51
N TYR A 124 8.62 6.46 -3.02
CA TYR A 124 7.65 5.69 -2.25
C TYR A 124 7.07 4.53 -3.06
N GLY A 125 6.81 4.76 -4.36
CA GLY A 125 6.42 3.69 -5.29
C GLY A 125 7.47 2.58 -5.37
N TYR A 126 8.76 2.92 -5.46
CA TYR A 126 9.85 1.93 -5.46
C TYR A 126 9.94 1.17 -4.13
N TYR A 127 9.80 1.87 -3.00
CA TYR A 127 9.73 1.24 -1.68
C TYR A 127 8.56 0.25 -1.61
N LYS A 128 7.36 0.64 -2.06
CA LYS A 128 6.16 -0.21 -2.08
C LYS A 128 6.35 -1.45 -2.94
N PHE A 129 6.88 -1.25 -4.14
CA PHE A 129 7.27 -2.35 -5.02
C PHE A 129 8.19 -3.32 -4.29
N SER A 130 9.25 -2.80 -3.66
CA SER A 130 10.25 -3.64 -2.99
C SER A 130 9.66 -4.39 -1.82
N ALA A 131 8.92 -3.72 -0.92
CA ALA A 131 8.32 -4.36 0.24
C ALA A 131 7.35 -5.50 -0.14
N GLU A 132 6.52 -5.27 -1.16
CA GLU A 132 5.57 -6.29 -1.66
C GLU A 132 6.28 -7.47 -2.32
N GLU A 133 7.33 -7.22 -3.11
CA GLU A 133 8.09 -8.27 -3.79
C GLU A 133 8.92 -9.09 -2.79
N GLU A 134 9.55 -8.46 -1.80
CA GLU A 134 10.29 -9.16 -0.73
C GLU A 134 9.37 -10.09 0.05
N LEU A 135 8.17 -9.61 0.43
CA LEU A 135 7.17 -10.42 1.12
C LEU A 135 6.64 -11.55 0.25
N PHE A 136 6.34 -11.28 -1.02
CA PHE A 136 5.87 -12.29 -1.98
C PHE A 136 6.89 -13.43 -2.14
N GLN A 137 8.17 -13.09 -2.35
CA GLN A 137 9.21 -14.09 -2.53
C GLN A 137 9.52 -14.83 -1.23
N TYR A 138 9.43 -14.16 -0.08
CA TYR A 138 9.57 -14.80 1.24
C TYR A 138 8.46 -15.82 1.51
N GLU A 139 7.19 -15.46 1.30
CA GLU A 139 6.05 -16.37 1.46
C GLU A 139 6.13 -17.58 0.52
N LEU A 140 6.53 -17.35 -0.73
CA LEU A 140 6.71 -18.39 -1.73
C LEU A 140 7.82 -19.37 -1.34
N GLN A 141 8.91 -18.88 -0.72
CA GLN A 141 10.02 -19.73 -0.25
C GLN A 141 9.67 -20.51 1.02
N GLU A 142 8.94 -19.92 1.97
CA GLU A 142 8.63 -20.58 3.24
C GLU A 142 7.45 -21.55 3.15
N SER A 143 6.38 -21.16 2.44
CA SER A 143 5.11 -21.91 2.45
C SER A 143 4.73 -22.49 1.09
N GLY A 144 5.32 -22.00 0.00
CA GLY A 144 4.91 -22.32 -1.37
C GLY A 144 3.59 -21.68 -1.78
N LYS A 145 2.93 -20.91 -0.90
CA LYS A 145 1.72 -20.15 -1.17
C LYS A 145 1.97 -18.66 -0.94
N VAL A 146 1.20 -17.82 -1.61
CA VAL A 146 1.30 -16.36 -1.44
C VAL A 146 -0.07 -15.75 -1.18
N SER A 147 -0.10 -14.71 -0.36
CA SER A 147 -1.33 -14.00 0.00
C SER A 147 -1.45 -12.64 -0.71
N GLY A 148 -0.40 -12.18 -1.38
CA GLY A 148 -0.35 -10.92 -2.13
C GLY A 148 0.23 -11.09 -3.53
N ALA A 149 -0.04 -10.14 -4.43
CA ALA A 149 0.35 -10.22 -5.84
C ALA A 149 1.79 -9.75 -6.15
N GLY A 150 2.64 -9.56 -5.12
CA GLY A 150 4.02 -9.10 -5.29
C GLY A 150 4.16 -7.65 -5.76
N GLY A 151 5.39 -7.21 -5.96
CA GLY A 151 5.69 -5.83 -6.33
C GLY A 151 5.15 -5.48 -7.71
N TYR A 152 5.32 -6.40 -8.68
CA TYR A 152 4.82 -6.18 -10.03
C TYR A 152 3.30 -6.22 -10.07
N GLY A 153 2.69 -7.25 -9.47
CA GLY A 153 1.24 -7.41 -9.49
C GLY A 153 0.50 -6.35 -8.68
N THR A 154 1.11 -5.72 -7.69
CA THR A 154 0.49 -4.61 -6.94
C THR A 154 0.64 -3.28 -7.65
N LEU A 155 1.87 -2.88 -8.00
CA LEU A 155 2.15 -1.51 -8.46
C LEU A 155 1.81 -1.29 -9.95
N PHE A 156 2.07 -2.28 -10.81
CA PHE A 156 1.94 -2.08 -12.25
C PHE A 156 0.50 -1.90 -12.73
N PRO A 157 -0.52 -2.66 -12.26
CA PRO A 157 -1.91 -2.38 -12.61
C PRO A 157 -2.32 -0.95 -12.31
N PHE A 158 -1.88 -0.44 -11.15
CA PHE A 158 -2.17 0.94 -10.75
C PHE A 158 -1.51 1.94 -11.70
N VAL A 159 -0.20 1.81 -11.93
CA VAL A 159 0.54 2.73 -12.81
C VAL A 159 -0.02 2.70 -14.24
N TYR A 160 -0.24 1.51 -14.81
CA TYR A 160 -0.80 1.38 -16.15
C TYR A 160 -2.21 1.93 -16.24
N GLY A 161 -3.05 1.64 -15.26
CA GLY A 161 -4.41 2.14 -15.26
C GLY A 161 -4.49 3.67 -15.08
N VAL A 162 -3.58 4.29 -14.32
CA VAL A 162 -3.44 5.75 -14.30
C VAL A 162 -2.93 6.29 -15.65
N LEU A 163 -1.88 5.70 -16.21
CA LEU A 163 -1.29 6.15 -17.49
C LEU A 163 -2.25 6.02 -18.69
N ILE A 164 -3.14 5.04 -18.67
CA ILE A 164 -4.16 4.84 -19.71
C ILE A 164 -5.41 5.65 -19.39
N GLY A 165 -5.90 5.54 -18.15
CA GLY A 165 -7.16 6.12 -17.71
C GLY A 165 -7.13 7.64 -17.66
N PHE A 166 -6.03 8.25 -17.20
CA PHE A 166 -5.93 9.70 -17.07
C PHE A 166 -5.99 10.43 -18.44
N PRO A 167 -5.21 10.08 -19.47
CA PRO A 167 -5.35 10.66 -20.80
C PRO A 167 -6.74 10.42 -21.41
N LEU A 168 -7.31 9.22 -21.27
CA LEU A 168 -8.67 8.94 -21.75
C LEU A 168 -9.72 9.83 -21.05
N SER A 169 -9.55 10.07 -19.76
CA SER A 169 -10.42 10.96 -18.98
C SER A 169 -10.27 12.42 -19.43
N LEU A 170 -9.04 12.87 -19.75
CA LEU A 170 -8.81 14.20 -20.31
C LEU A 170 -9.45 14.38 -21.69
N LEU A 171 -9.56 13.31 -22.48
CA LEU A 171 -10.27 13.29 -23.76
C LEU A 171 -11.79 13.12 -23.61
N HIS A 172 -12.31 13.18 -22.37
CA HIS A 172 -13.73 12.99 -22.05
C HIS A 172 -14.31 11.64 -22.48
N ILE A 173 -13.48 10.60 -22.57
CA ILE A 173 -13.95 9.24 -22.81
C ILE A 173 -14.39 8.66 -21.46
N PRO A 174 -15.66 8.24 -21.30
CA PRO A 174 -16.21 7.82 -19.99
C PRO A 174 -15.46 6.62 -19.38
N LEU A 175 -14.83 5.80 -20.22
CA LEU A 175 -14.01 4.67 -19.79
C LEU A 175 -12.76 5.11 -19.01
N GLY A 176 -12.21 6.30 -19.28
CA GLY A 176 -10.99 6.79 -18.64
C GLY A 176 -11.15 6.94 -17.13
N GLU A 177 -12.24 7.55 -16.69
CA GLU A 177 -12.53 7.73 -15.27
C GLU A 177 -12.72 6.38 -14.56
N THR A 178 -13.43 5.43 -15.19
CA THR A 178 -13.61 4.08 -14.63
C THR A 178 -12.27 3.35 -14.46
N ILE A 179 -11.35 3.45 -15.43
CA ILE A 179 -10.03 2.83 -15.33
C ILE A 179 -9.24 3.44 -14.17
N VAL A 180 -9.24 4.77 -14.02
CA VAL A 180 -8.56 5.44 -12.90
C VAL A 180 -9.15 5.00 -11.56
N GLN A 181 -10.48 4.94 -11.44
CA GLN A 181 -11.16 4.48 -10.22
C GLN A 181 -10.83 3.02 -9.88
N LEU A 182 -10.83 2.12 -10.86
CA LEU A 182 -10.44 0.71 -10.66
C LEU A 182 -8.98 0.58 -10.24
N SER A 183 -8.10 1.42 -10.79
CA SER A 183 -6.68 1.48 -10.40
C SER A 183 -6.53 1.92 -8.95
N GLY A 184 -7.26 2.96 -8.54
CA GLY A 184 -7.32 3.43 -7.16
C GLY A 184 -7.85 2.34 -6.21
N ALA A 185 -8.92 1.64 -6.60
CA ALA A 185 -9.47 0.54 -5.82
C ALA A 185 -8.46 -0.62 -5.68
N TRP A 186 -7.73 -0.95 -6.74
CA TRP A 186 -6.71 -2.00 -6.74
C TRP A 186 -5.56 -1.69 -5.78
N ILE A 187 -5.01 -0.48 -5.83
CA ILE A 187 -3.90 -0.10 -4.94
C ILE A 187 -4.36 -0.04 -3.47
N LEU A 188 -5.59 0.41 -3.20
CA LEU A 188 -6.17 0.40 -1.85
C LEU A 188 -6.40 -1.03 -1.34
N ALA A 189 -6.94 -1.93 -2.16
CA ALA A 189 -7.11 -3.33 -1.81
C ALA A 189 -5.77 -4.01 -1.51
N SER A 190 -4.75 -3.71 -2.31
CA SER A 190 -3.38 -4.20 -2.08
C SER A 190 -2.81 -3.65 -0.76
N GLN A 191 -3.04 -2.36 -0.48
CA GLN A 191 -2.61 -1.72 0.77
C GLN A 191 -3.26 -2.34 2.02
N LEU A 192 -4.57 -2.65 1.96
CA LEU A 192 -5.28 -3.38 3.01
C LEU A 192 -4.68 -4.76 3.26
N ASN A 193 -4.40 -5.49 2.17
CA ASN A 193 -3.81 -6.81 2.27
C ASN A 193 -2.39 -6.77 2.84
N LEU A 194 -1.58 -5.77 2.47
CA LEU A 194 -0.26 -5.56 3.05
C LEU A 194 -0.33 -5.31 4.56
N TYR A 195 -1.28 -4.52 5.04
CA TYR A 195 -1.47 -4.28 6.48
C TYR A 195 -1.80 -5.57 7.23
N ARG A 196 -2.68 -6.39 6.66
CA ARG A 196 -3.00 -7.71 7.21
C ARG A 196 -1.78 -8.61 7.29
N ARG A 197 -0.99 -8.69 6.21
CA ARG A 197 0.24 -9.51 6.16
C ARG A 197 1.28 -9.04 7.17
N VAL A 198 1.49 -7.74 7.32
CA VAL A 198 2.41 -7.20 8.33
C VAL A 198 1.93 -7.52 9.75
N ASN A 199 0.62 -7.47 9.99
CA ASN A 199 0.02 -7.87 11.26
C ASN A 199 0.25 -9.37 11.55
N GLU A 200 -0.01 -10.24 10.57
CA GLU A 200 0.24 -11.68 10.65
C GLU A 200 1.72 -11.95 10.97
N LEU A 201 2.66 -11.38 10.21
CA LEU A 201 4.10 -11.56 10.44
C LEU A 201 4.59 -11.10 11.81
N CYS A 202 4.04 -10.00 12.33
CA CYS A 202 4.42 -9.48 13.65
C CYS A 202 3.81 -10.29 14.81
N THR A 203 2.79 -11.12 14.57
CA THR A 203 2.01 -11.78 15.63
C THR A 203 2.08 -13.30 15.62
N GLU A 204 2.38 -13.93 14.48
CA GLU A 204 2.48 -15.39 14.34
C GLU A 204 3.69 -15.98 15.05
N ASP A 205 4.87 -15.35 14.95
CA ASP A 205 6.08 -15.81 15.63
C ASP A 205 6.18 -15.18 17.03
N GLU A 206 5.97 -16.01 18.06
CA GLU A 206 6.03 -15.58 19.46
C GLU A 206 7.38 -14.94 19.84
N LYS A 207 8.50 -15.36 19.24
CA LYS A 207 9.81 -14.75 19.51
C LYS A 207 9.89 -13.35 18.95
N ILE A 208 9.35 -13.14 17.75
CA ILE A 208 9.32 -11.82 17.10
C ILE A 208 8.36 -10.91 17.86
N ARG A 209 7.16 -11.39 18.16
CA ARG A 209 6.15 -10.68 18.94
C ARG A 209 6.71 -10.20 20.29
N ASN A 210 7.40 -11.08 21.01
CA ASN A 210 8.01 -10.75 22.31
C ASN A 210 9.17 -9.76 22.17
N LYS A 211 9.99 -9.87 21.12
CA LYS A 211 11.08 -8.90 20.84
C LYS A 211 10.55 -7.51 20.49
N LEU A 212 9.40 -7.45 19.82
CA LEU A 212 8.72 -6.19 19.48
C LEU A 212 7.86 -5.64 20.62
N GLY A 213 7.61 -6.43 21.67
CA GLY A 213 6.74 -6.04 22.79
C GLY A 213 5.28 -5.88 22.39
N LEU A 214 4.80 -6.64 21.41
CA LEU A 214 3.44 -6.53 20.87
C LEU A 214 2.47 -7.47 21.60
N GLU A 215 1.41 -6.92 22.20
CA GLU A 215 0.29 -7.73 22.71
C GLU A 215 -0.80 -7.96 21.65
N GLU A 216 -0.99 -6.98 20.77
CA GLU A 216 -1.99 -6.97 19.70
C GLU A 216 -1.35 -6.63 18.35
N PRO A 217 -2.04 -6.90 17.21
CA PRO A 217 -1.54 -6.51 15.90
C PRO A 217 -1.35 -4.98 15.79
N PRO A 218 -0.19 -4.52 15.31
CA PRO A 218 0.19 -3.11 15.39
C PRO A 218 -0.60 -2.18 14.47
N LEU A 219 -1.25 -2.70 13.43
CA LEU A 219 -1.96 -1.93 12.42
C LEU A 219 -3.47 -2.15 12.50
N TRP A 220 -4.23 -1.11 12.19
CA TRP A 220 -5.65 -1.22 11.84
C TRP A 220 -5.76 -1.28 10.33
N GLU A 221 -6.10 -2.44 9.76
CA GLU A 221 -6.13 -2.62 8.32
C GLU A 221 -7.08 -1.62 7.66
N TRP A 222 -8.30 -1.52 8.19
CA TRP A 222 -9.35 -0.65 7.66
C TRP A 222 -9.02 0.86 7.72
N TRP A 223 -7.99 1.29 8.47
CA TRP A 223 -7.56 2.69 8.48
C TRP A 223 -6.93 3.12 7.15
N ALA A 224 -6.57 2.17 6.27
CA ALA A 224 -6.19 2.50 4.88
C ALA A 224 -7.31 3.23 4.11
N LEU A 225 -8.57 3.04 4.51
CA LEU A 225 -9.73 3.67 3.88
C LEU A 225 -10.08 5.05 4.48
N LEU A 226 -9.42 5.44 5.57
CA LEU A 226 -9.67 6.73 6.19
C LEU A 226 -9.01 7.86 5.40
N PRO A 227 -9.62 9.06 5.36
CA PRO A 227 -9.00 10.19 4.69
C PRO A 227 -7.70 10.62 5.40
N PRO A 228 -6.80 11.30 4.67
CA PRO A 228 -5.65 11.95 5.26
C PRO A 228 -6.02 12.83 6.47
N PRO A 229 -5.25 12.78 7.56
CA PRO A 229 -3.90 12.19 7.69
C PRO A 229 -3.86 10.74 8.25
N MET A 230 -5.00 10.08 8.43
CA MET A 230 -5.06 8.80 9.17
C MET A 230 -4.43 7.64 8.41
N ASP A 231 -4.65 7.57 7.10
CA ASP A 231 -4.02 6.62 6.18
C ASP A 231 -2.48 6.70 6.22
N VAL A 232 -1.94 7.93 6.21
CA VAL A 232 -0.50 8.20 6.28
C VAL A 232 0.07 7.68 7.59
N VAL A 233 -0.60 7.92 8.72
CA VAL A 233 -0.15 7.43 10.03
C VAL A 233 -0.01 5.92 10.04
N VAL A 234 -1.00 5.18 9.50
CA VAL A 234 -0.91 3.71 9.44
C VAL A 234 0.11 3.25 8.42
N GLY A 235 0.28 3.97 7.31
CA GLY A 235 1.33 3.70 6.34
C GLY A 235 2.73 3.80 6.94
N LEU A 236 2.98 4.83 7.77
CA LEU A 236 4.25 5.00 8.46
C LEU A 236 4.49 3.91 9.51
N ARG A 237 3.44 3.50 10.25
CA ARG A 237 3.51 2.34 11.15
C ARG A 237 3.83 1.06 10.40
N GLN A 238 3.18 0.83 9.25
CA GLN A 238 3.44 -0.34 8.42
C GLN A 238 4.91 -0.40 7.99
N VAL A 239 5.49 0.73 7.58
CA VAL A 239 6.91 0.81 7.23
C VAL A 239 7.79 0.49 8.43
N HIS A 240 7.50 1.08 9.59
CA HIS A 240 8.26 0.86 10.82
C HIS A 240 8.27 -0.60 11.26
N PHE A 241 7.09 -1.22 11.42
CA PHE A 241 6.98 -2.59 11.91
C PHE A 241 7.53 -3.61 10.92
N LEU A 242 7.36 -3.37 9.61
CA LEU A 242 7.97 -4.22 8.59
C LEU A 242 9.50 -4.12 8.61
N ALA A 243 10.08 -2.93 8.79
CA ALA A 243 11.52 -2.78 8.93
C ALA A 243 12.04 -3.53 10.17
N LYS A 244 11.37 -3.38 11.31
CA LYS A 244 11.70 -4.07 12.57
C LYS A 244 11.64 -5.60 12.44
N TYR A 245 10.62 -6.11 11.76
CA TYR A 245 10.49 -7.53 11.46
C TYR A 245 11.72 -8.05 10.70
N TRP A 246 12.14 -7.33 9.65
CA TRP A 246 13.31 -7.72 8.85
C TRP A 246 14.63 -7.61 9.61
N GLU A 247 14.81 -6.63 10.49
CA GLU A 247 15.98 -6.56 11.38
C GLU A 247 16.09 -7.84 12.22
N ILE A 248 14.98 -8.26 12.85
CA ILE A 248 14.95 -9.46 13.68
C ILE A 248 15.21 -10.72 12.86
N LYS A 249 14.60 -10.85 11.67
CA LYS A 249 14.78 -12.01 10.79
C LYS A 249 16.19 -12.11 10.23
N ARG A 250 16.85 -10.99 9.94
CA ARG A 250 18.25 -10.96 9.50
C ARG A 250 19.26 -11.06 10.66
N GLY A 251 18.80 -11.00 11.90
CA GLY A 251 19.66 -11.06 13.09
C GLY A 251 20.42 -9.76 13.39
N TYR A 252 19.96 -8.63 12.84
CA TYR A 252 20.54 -7.32 13.12
C TYR A 252 20.07 -6.81 14.49
N GLU A 253 20.86 -5.91 15.09
CA GLU A 253 20.40 -5.16 16.25
C GLU A 253 19.25 -4.23 15.86
N LEU A 254 18.24 -4.11 16.74
CA LEU A 254 17.09 -3.24 16.52
C LEU A 254 17.54 -1.77 16.48
N SER A 255 17.61 -1.19 15.28
CA SER A 255 18.11 0.17 15.10
C SER A 255 17.10 1.21 15.59
N LYS A 256 17.53 2.31 16.20
CA LYS A 256 16.57 3.39 16.55
C LYS A 256 16.18 4.15 15.29
N ASP A 257 14.88 4.37 15.10
CA ASP A 257 14.37 5.17 13.99
C ASP A 257 14.06 6.58 14.51
N LEU A 258 14.93 7.55 14.23
CA LEU A 258 14.81 8.92 14.72
C LEU A 258 13.42 9.53 14.44
N VAL A 259 12.79 9.18 13.32
CA VAL A 259 11.46 9.71 12.99
C VAL A 259 10.38 9.01 13.79
N ALA A 260 10.45 7.68 13.92
CA ALA A 260 9.43 6.92 14.64
C ALA A 260 9.57 7.05 16.16
N ASP A 261 10.78 7.19 16.69
CA ASP A 261 11.08 7.15 18.12
C ASP A 261 11.18 8.54 18.76
N GLU A 262 11.70 9.54 18.04
CA GLU A 262 11.92 10.88 18.60
C GLU A 262 10.91 11.91 18.06
N LEU A 263 10.69 11.94 16.74
CA LEU A 263 9.85 12.98 16.14
C LEU A 263 8.35 12.66 16.23
N PHE A 264 7.98 11.40 16.02
CA PHE A 264 6.60 10.93 15.95
C PHE A 264 6.43 9.58 16.69
N PRO A 265 6.51 9.57 18.04
CA PRO A 265 6.51 8.35 18.87
C PRO A 265 5.27 7.47 18.70
N PHE A 266 4.16 8.01 18.18
CA PHE A 266 2.97 7.22 17.86
C PHE A 266 3.20 6.18 16.76
N ILE A 267 4.28 6.29 15.98
CA ILE A 267 4.65 5.32 14.95
C ILE A 267 5.24 4.05 15.59
N SER A 268 6.05 4.18 16.65
CA SER A 268 6.68 3.05 17.34
C SER A 268 5.90 2.53 18.54
N LEU A 269 4.74 3.12 18.90
CA LEU A 269 3.87 2.59 19.95
C LEU A 269 3.50 1.12 19.66
N THR A 270 3.86 0.26 20.60
CA THR A 270 3.54 -1.18 20.61
C THR A 270 2.04 -1.44 20.68
N ASP A 271 1.31 -0.57 21.38
CA ASP A 271 -0.14 -0.66 21.47
C ASP A 271 -0.81 -0.27 20.16
N ARG A 272 -1.97 -0.88 19.94
CA ARG A 272 -2.85 -0.54 18.83
C ARG A 272 -3.37 0.89 19.01
N LEU A 273 -3.15 1.75 18.00
CA LEU A 273 -3.55 3.16 18.11
C LEU A 273 -5.04 3.32 18.31
N THR A 274 -5.42 4.13 19.30
CA THR A 274 -6.80 4.56 19.47
C THR A 274 -7.01 5.94 18.83
N LEU A 275 -8.22 6.22 18.32
CA LEU A 275 -8.56 7.52 17.73
C LEU A 275 -8.29 8.72 18.66
N LYS A 276 -8.26 8.50 19.98
CA LYS A 276 -7.93 9.54 20.97
C LYS A 276 -6.46 9.92 20.93
N GLN A 277 -5.55 8.96 20.71
CA GLN A 277 -4.10 9.19 20.62
C GLN A 277 -3.69 9.85 19.31
N VAL A 278 -4.50 9.72 18.25
CA VAL A 278 -4.22 10.33 16.94
C VAL A 278 -4.76 11.76 16.82
N ARG A 279 -5.66 12.19 17.71
CA ARG A 279 -6.22 13.55 17.69
C ARG A 279 -5.13 14.65 17.79
N PRO A 280 -4.15 14.60 18.72
CA PRO A 280 -3.06 15.59 18.80
C PRO A 280 -2.15 15.56 17.57
N VAL A 281 -1.92 14.36 17.03
CA VAL A 281 -1.11 14.12 15.83
C VAL A 281 -1.75 14.75 14.60
N SER A 282 -3.07 14.60 14.44
CA SER A 282 -3.81 15.21 13.33
C SER A 282 -3.78 16.73 13.36
N SER A 283 -3.67 17.36 14.54
CA SER A 283 -3.50 18.81 14.67
C SER A 283 -2.08 19.26 14.34
N ILE A 284 -1.07 18.47 14.74
CA ILE A 284 0.34 18.78 14.45
C ILE A 284 0.63 18.58 12.96
N LEU A 285 0.21 17.46 12.35
CA LEU A 285 0.35 17.23 10.91
C LEU A 285 -0.39 18.29 10.10
N ARG A 286 -1.61 18.68 10.51
CA ARG A 286 -2.32 19.79 9.87
C ARG A 286 -1.60 21.12 10.03
N ALA A 287 -1.02 21.40 11.20
CA ALA A 287 -0.23 22.61 11.42
C ALA A 287 1.05 22.63 10.59
N SER A 288 1.79 21.50 10.51
CA SER A 288 3.00 21.36 9.70
C SER A 288 2.70 21.44 8.20
N LEU A 289 1.64 20.79 7.72
CA LEU A 289 1.19 20.90 6.32
C LEU A 289 0.72 22.32 5.99
N ALA A 290 0.00 22.99 6.89
CA ALA A 290 -0.39 24.39 6.73
C ALA A 290 0.83 25.32 6.73
N HIS A 291 1.85 25.03 7.53
CA HIS A 291 3.09 25.80 7.55
C HIS A 291 3.90 25.59 6.27
N CYS A 292 4.04 24.36 5.78
CA CYS A 292 4.67 24.07 4.47
C CYS A 292 3.92 24.69 3.29
N SER A 293 2.58 24.70 3.33
CA SER A 293 1.76 25.40 2.33
C SER A 293 1.99 26.92 2.36
N ASN A 294 2.08 27.52 3.55
CA ASN A 294 2.34 28.95 3.70
C ASN A 294 3.79 29.34 3.33
N SER A 295 4.77 28.50 3.64
CA SER A 295 6.17 28.71 3.22
C SER A 295 6.35 28.56 1.71
N SER A 296 5.58 27.67 1.06
CA SER A 296 5.55 27.54 -0.40
C SER A 296 4.90 28.77 -1.06
N CYS A 297 3.84 29.33 -0.46
CA CYS A 297 3.27 30.62 -0.89
C CYS A 297 4.23 31.80 -0.67
N ALA A 298 5.01 31.81 0.42
CA ALA A 298 5.99 32.86 0.69
C ALA A 298 7.16 32.85 -0.31
N MET A 299 7.57 31.68 -0.83
CA MET A 299 8.55 31.59 -1.91
C MET A 299 7.96 31.93 -3.29
N ALA A 300 6.67 31.69 -3.52
CA ALA A 300 6.01 32.03 -4.78
C ALA A 300 5.83 33.55 -4.99
N HIS A 301 5.80 34.34 -3.91
CA HIS A 301 5.65 35.80 -4.03
C HIS A 301 6.94 36.53 -4.44
N ASN A 302 8.08 35.83 -4.60
CA ASN A 302 9.38 36.43 -4.95
C ASN A 302 9.89 36.06 -6.36
N ARG A 303 9.02 35.62 -7.28
CA ARG A 303 9.37 35.50 -8.71
C ARG A 303 8.27 36.07 -9.59
N ASN A 304 8.50 37.31 -10.05
CA ASN A 304 7.89 37.81 -11.28
C ASN A 304 8.34 36.93 -12.45
N HIS A 305 7.44 36.11 -12.97
CA HIS A 305 7.11 35.97 -14.40
C HIS A 305 6.28 34.69 -14.66
N SER A 306 4.97 34.91 -14.85
CA SER A 306 4.13 34.38 -15.94
C SER A 306 4.27 32.93 -16.43
N VAL A 307 3.16 32.19 -16.23
CA VAL A 307 2.56 31.14 -17.08
C VAL A 307 3.10 29.71 -16.94
N LEU A 308 2.49 28.96 -16.00
CA LEU A 308 2.05 27.55 -16.07
C LEU A 308 1.78 27.01 -14.65
N SER A 309 0.78 27.55 -13.96
CA SER A 309 0.43 27.18 -12.56
C SER A 309 -1.04 26.82 -12.38
N GLU A 310 -1.66 26.20 -13.38
CA GLU A 310 -3.02 25.64 -13.26
C GLU A 310 -3.03 24.20 -13.79
N ALA A 311 -2.32 23.30 -13.11
CA ALA A 311 -2.46 21.86 -13.37
C ALA A 311 -2.03 20.97 -12.18
N MET A 312 -2.08 21.39 -10.92
CA MET A 312 -1.90 20.45 -9.80
C MET A 312 -2.67 20.92 -8.55
N PRO A 313 -3.88 20.39 -8.34
CA PRO A 313 -4.18 19.76 -7.07
C PRO A 313 -5.05 18.50 -7.32
N LEU A 314 -4.44 17.42 -7.82
CA LEU A 314 -5.17 16.16 -8.03
C LEU A 314 -4.36 14.91 -7.70
N VAL A 315 -3.09 15.05 -7.29
CA VAL A 315 -2.20 13.93 -6.92
C VAL A 315 -1.86 13.94 -5.42
N LEU A 316 -2.55 14.78 -4.64
CA LEU A 316 -2.39 14.85 -3.17
C LEU A 316 -3.43 14.02 -2.41
N VAL A 317 -4.29 13.30 -3.15
CA VAL A 317 -5.25 12.35 -2.61
C VAL A 317 -5.28 11.20 -3.62
N TYR A 318 -5.01 10.00 -3.12
CA TYR A 318 -4.81 8.72 -3.83
C TYR A 318 -3.38 8.45 -4.32
#